data_AF-C9Y6Z1-F1
#
_entry.id   AF-C9Y6Z1-F1
#
_cell.length_a   1.000
_cell.length_b   1.000
_cell.length_c   1.000
_cell.angle_alpha   90.00
_cell.angle_beta   90.00
_cell.angle_gamma   90.00
#
_symmetry.space_group_name_H-M   'P 1'
#
loop_
_entity.id
_entity.type
_entity.pdbx_description
1 polymer ?
#
loop_
_entity_poly.entity_id
_entity_poly.type
_entity_poly.pdbx_seq_one_letter_code
_entity_poly.pdbx_strand_id
1 'polypeptide(L)'
;MLKGIDPVLTPELLKVMMEMGHDDTIVLADANFTAVRYANGKPLIRLPGIGMARAVAAVTSLMPLVADERHPVGFMHVSGQPEGYRSALQREVLETLEPGFLQGQTAEPIERYAFYERTASAFAIVLTGELQPFGNFLLRKGVIGDNLRP
;
A
#
# COMPACT_ATOMS: atom_id res chain seq x y z
N MET A 1 9.73 4.16 -19.72
CA MET A 1 10.81 3.45 -19.01
C MET A 1 11.99 4.37 -18.82
N LEU A 2 12.52 4.45 -17.60
CA LEU A 2 13.65 5.31 -17.23
C LEU A 2 14.70 4.48 -16.49
N LYS A 3 15.97 4.91 -16.52
CA LYS A 3 17.04 4.25 -15.76
C LYS A 3 16.80 4.45 -14.26
N GLY A 4 16.91 3.38 -13.48
CA GLY A 4 16.73 3.41 -12.02
C GLY A 4 15.28 3.49 -11.54
N ILE A 5 14.30 3.43 -12.44
CA ILE A 5 12.88 3.42 -12.10
C ILE A 5 12.28 2.08 -12.52
N ASP A 6 11.57 1.46 -11.58
CA ASP A 6 10.91 0.19 -11.78
C ASP A 6 9.85 0.25 -12.92
N PRO A 7 9.81 -0.71 -13.86
CA PRO A 7 8.86 -0.71 -14.99
C PRO A 7 7.38 -0.78 -14.63
N VAL A 8 7.05 -1.25 -13.42
CA VAL A 8 5.66 -1.28 -12.92
C VAL A 8 5.17 0.13 -12.62
N LEU A 9 6.08 1.06 -12.31
CA LEU A 9 5.77 2.46 -12.06
C LEU A 9 5.48 3.17 -13.38
N THR A 10 4.22 3.09 -13.81
CA THR A 10 3.71 3.81 -14.98
C THR A 10 3.86 5.32 -14.79
N PRO A 11 3.85 6.12 -15.88
CA PRO A 11 3.89 7.58 -15.77
C PRO A 11 2.81 8.16 -14.84
N GLU A 12 1.60 7.58 -14.87
CA GLU A 12 0.50 7.99 -14.02
C GLU A 12 0.73 7.64 -12.54
N LEU A 13 1.21 6.42 -12.25
CA LEU A 13 1.53 6.01 -10.88
C LEU A 13 2.66 6.87 -10.29
N LEU A 14 3.71 7.14 -11.07
CA LEU A 14 4.80 8.03 -10.66
C LEU A 14 4.29 9.43 -10.34
N LYS A 15 3.45 10.01 -11.21
CA LYS A 15 2.83 11.32 -10.97
C LYS A 15 2.05 11.32 -9.65
N VAL A 16 1.19 10.33 -9.44
CA VAL A 16 0.39 10.21 -8.21
C VAL A 16 1.27 10.12 -6.97
N MET A 17 2.30 9.25 -6.97
CA MET A 17 3.23 9.12 -5.85
C MET A 17 4.01 10.41 -5.58
N MET A 18 4.33 11.19 -6.62
CA MET A 18 5.00 12.49 -6.48
C MET A 18 4.08 13.58 -5.93
N GLU A 19 2.78 13.53 -6.23
CA GLU A 19 1.79 14.49 -5.72
C GLU A 19 1.36 14.22 -4.28
N MET A 20 1.46 12.98 -3.80
CA MET A 20 1.18 12.63 -2.41
C MET A 20 2.09 13.42 -1.43
N GLY A 21 1.52 13.92 -0.35
CA GLY A 21 2.22 14.55 0.78
C GLY A 21 2.68 13.55 1.85
N HIS A 22 3.15 14.10 2.98
CA HIS A 22 3.39 13.31 4.20
C HIS A 22 2.07 12.74 4.71
N ASP A 23 2.11 11.48 5.12
CA ASP A 23 0.99 10.69 5.63
C ASP A 23 -0.16 10.41 4.64
N ASP A 24 -0.07 10.94 3.42
CA ASP A 24 -0.97 10.53 2.36
C ASP A 24 -0.87 9.02 2.13
N THR A 25 -2.03 8.44 1.86
CA THR A 25 -2.18 7.00 1.83
C THR A 25 -2.50 6.52 0.43
N ILE A 26 -1.82 5.47 -0.04
CA ILE A 26 -2.15 4.76 -1.29
C ILE A 26 -2.58 3.33 -1.00
N VAL A 27 -3.71 2.92 -1.58
CA VAL A 27 -4.20 1.54 -1.46
C VAL A 27 -3.75 0.73 -2.65
N LEU A 28 -3.10 -0.41 -2.40
CA LEU A 28 -2.84 -1.43 -3.40
C LEU A 28 -3.90 -2.52 -3.22
N ALA A 29 -4.79 -2.64 -4.19
CA ALA A 29 -5.97 -3.49 -4.11
C ALA A 29 -5.83 -4.75 -4.98
N ASP A 30 -6.35 -5.86 -4.48
CA ASP A 30 -6.51 -7.10 -5.24
C ASP A 30 -7.63 -6.96 -6.29
N ALA A 31 -7.67 -7.86 -7.26
CA ALA A 31 -8.58 -7.83 -8.40
C ALA A 31 -10.07 -7.96 -8.01
N ASN A 32 -10.36 -8.42 -6.79
CA ASN A 32 -11.72 -8.59 -6.26
C ASN A 32 -12.19 -7.35 -5.47
N PHE A 33 -11.30 -6.40 -5.19
CA PHE A 33 -11.63 -5.22 -4.42
C PHE A 33 -12.58 -4.28 -5.18
N THR A 34 -13.52 -3.67 -4.48
CA THR A 34 -14.50 -2.73 -5.06
C THR A 34 -13.88 -1.33 -5.30
N ALA A 35 -12.74 -1.28 -6.00
CA ALA A 35 -11.91 -0.09 -6.14
C ALA A 35 -12.65 1.08 -6.81
N VAL A 36 -13.46 0.83 -7.84
CA VAL A 36 -14.23 1.87 -8.54
C VAL A 36 -15.20 2.58 -7.60
N ARG A 37 -15.83 1.84 -6.68
CA ARG A 37 -16.77 2.41 -5.70
C ARG A 37 -16.07 3.35 -4.73
N TYR A 38 -14.89 2.96 -4.23
CA TYR A 38 -14.15 3.74 -3.23
C TYR A 38 -13.20 4.78 -3.83
N ALA A 39 -12.95 4.74 -5.15
CA ALA A 39 -12.19 5.77 -5.82
C ALA A 39 -12.93 7.12 -5.74
N ASN A 40 -14.23 7.15 -6.03
CA ASN A 40 -15.08 8.34 -5.82
C ASN A 40 -14.43 9.67 -6.29
N GLY A 41 -13.86 9.69 -7.50
CA GLY A 41 -13.19 10.87 -8.07
C GLY A 41 -11.69 11.00 -7.80
N LYS A 42 -11.12 10.18 -6.90
CA LYS A 42 -9.67 10.09 -6.69
C LYS A 42 -8.98 9.23 -7.76
N PRO A 43 -7.65 9.36 -7.95
CA PRO A 43 -6.92 8.54 -8.91
C PRO A 43 -7.12 7.03 -8.68
N LEU A 44 -7.48 6.33 -9.77
CA LEU A 44 -7.60 4.89 -9.82
C LEU A 44 -6.68 4.35 -10.93
N ILE A 45 -5.51 3.87 -10.54
CA ILE A 45 -4.51 3.31 -11.46
C ILE A 45 -4.77 1.81 -11.60
N ARG A 46 -4.70 1.28 -12.81
CA ARG A 46 -4.86 -0.16 -13.07
C ARG A 46 -3.53 -0.77 -13.51
N LEU A 47 -3.13 -1.84 -12.84
CA LEU A 47 -1.95 -2.66 -13.15
C LEU A 47 -2.37 -4.11 -13.39
N PRO A 48 -3.14 -4.40 -14.46
CA PRO A 48 -3.58 -5.76 -14.75
C PRO A 48 -2.38 -6.67 -14.98
N GLY A 49 -2.45 -7.92 -14.50
CA GLY A 49 -1.38 -8.90 -14.63
C GLY A 49 -0.18 -8.69 -13.69
N ILE A 50 -0.17 -7.63 -12.87
CA ILE A 50 0.85 -7.44 -11.84
C ILE A 50 0.33 -7.97 -10.50
N GLY A 51 1.08 -8.91 -9.90
CA GLY A 51 0.79 -9.45 -8.57
C GLY A 51 1.09 -8.46 -7.44
N MET A 52 0.52 -8.69 -6.27
CA MET A 52 0.55 -7.71 -5.17
C MET A 52 1.97 -7.46 -4.63
N ALA A 53 2.75 -8.52 -4.38
CA ALA A 53 4.13 -8.38 -3.92
C ALA A 53 4.99 -7.56 -4.90
N ARG A 54 4.81 -7.78 -6.21
CA ARG A 54 5.52 -7.04 -7.26
C ARG A 54 5.13 -5.56 -7.29
N ALA A 55 3.85 -5.25 -7.11
CA ALA A 55 3.32 -3.89 -7.09
C ALA A 55 3.82 -3.13 -5.85
N VAL A 56 3.73 -3.75 -4.66
CA VAL A 56 4.21 -3.17 -3.41
C VAL A 56 5.71 -2.89 -3.50
N ALA A 57 6.52 -3.85 -3.93
CA ALA A 57 7.97 -3.67 -4.08
C ALA A 57 8.32 -2.52 -5.05
N ALA A 58 7.56 -2.36 -6.14
CA ALA A 58 7.75 -1.24 -7.06
C ALA A 58 7.46 0.10 -6.37
N VAL A 59 6.32 0.21 -5.69
CA VAL A 59 5.90 1.46 -5.02
C VAL A 59 6.89 1.84 -3.92
N THR A 60 7.29 0.90 -3.07
CA THR A 60 8.23 1.16 -1.96
C THR A 60 9.68 1.28 -2.39
N SER A 61 10.02 0.99 -3.66
CA SER A 61 11.36 1.29 -4.20
C SER A 61 11.65 2.79 -4.28
N LEU A 62 10.61 3.64 -4.39
CA LEU A 62 10.73 5.10 -4.47
C LEU A 62 10.00 5.84 -3.35
N MET A 63 8.93 5.26 -2.80
CA MET A 63 8.12 5.92 -1.77
C MET A 63 8.57 5.51 -0.37
N PRO A 64 9.08 6.44 0.46
CA PRO A 64 9.37 6.14 1.86
C PRO A 64 8.06 5.89 2.61
N LEU A 65 8.13 5.01 3.61
CA LEU A 65 7.03 4.80 4.55
C LEU A 65 7.13 5.80 5.71
N VAL A 66 5.97 6.17 6.25
CA VAL A 66 5.84 7.09 7.40
C VAL A 66 6.64 6.58 8.62
N ALA A 67 7.41 7.47 9.25
CA ALA A 67 8.37 7.12 10.31
C ALA A 67 7.85 7.46 11.72
N ASP A 68 6.98 8.46 11.82
CA ASP A 68 6.38 9.03 13.04
C ASP A 68 5.08 8.32 13.45
N GLU A 69 4.76 7.20 12.80
CA GLU A 69 3.52 6.45 12.99
C GLU A 69 3.80 5.00 13.35
N ARG A 70 2.99 4.43 14.24
CA ARG A 70 3.16 3.03 14.69
C ARG A 70 2.92 2.03 13.57
N HIS A 71 1.99 2.37 12.67
CA HIS A 71 1.54 1.48 11.60
C HIS A 71 1.72 2.16 10.23
N PRO A 72 2.92 2.07 9.63
CA PRO A 72 3.15 2.62 8.29
C PRO A 72 2.43 1.87 7.18
N VAL A 73 2.06 0.61 7.47
CA VAL A 73 1.40 -0.30 6.55
C VAL A 73 0.21 -0.93 7.24
N GLY A 74 -0.92 -0.95 6.55
CA GLY A 74 -2.10 -1.73 6.91
C GLY A 74 -2.39 -2.80 5.88
N PHE A 75 -2.94 -3.93 6.29
CA PHE A 75 -3.44 -4.95 5.38
C PHE A 75 -4.81 -5.45 5.85
N MET A 76 -5.64 -5.89 4.90
CA MET A 76 -6.98 -6.37 5.24
C MET A 76 -6.89 -7.73 5.95
N HIS A 77 -7.38 -7.80 7.19
CA HIS A 77 -7.49 -9.04 7.95
C HIS A 77 -8.43 -10.02 7.25
N VAL A 78 -8.05 -11.30 7.23
CA VAL A 78 -8.87 -12.35 6.61
C VAL A 78 -10.05 -12.65 7.50
N SER A 79 -11.27 -12.38 7.03
CA SER A 79 -12.49 -12.55 7.84
C SER A 79 -12.62 -13.98 8.38
N GLY A 80 -12.97 -14.09 9.67
CA GLY A 80 -13.15 -15.37 10.36
C GLY A 80 -11.85 -16.04 10.84
N GLN A 81 -10.69 -15.44 10.57
CA GLN A 81 -9.40 -15.94 11.07
C GLN A 81 -9.02 -15.30 12.42
N PRO A 82 -8.25 -15.99 13.27
CA PRO A 82 -7.83 -15.46 14.56
C PRO A 82 -6.85 -14.28 14.40
N GLU A 83 -6.67 -13.53 15.48
CA GLU A 83 -5.66 -12.47 15.55
C GLU A 83 -4.27 -13.03 15.22
N GLY A 84 -3.48 -12.25 14.48
CA GLY A 84 -2.14 -12.65 14.03
C GLY A 84 -2.11 -13.55 12.78
N TYR A 85 -3.26 -14.05 12.31
CA TYR A 85 -3.31 -14.77 11.04
C TYR A 85 -2.87 -13.88 9.87
N ARG A 86 -1.99 -14.42 9.02
CA ARG A 86 -1.57 -13.83 7.75
C ARG A 86 -1.66 -14.91 6.67
N SER A 87 -2.25 -14.60 5.52
CA SER A 87 -2.25 -15.49 4.35
C SER A 87 -0.83 -15.64 3.75
N ALA A 88 -0.63 -16.57 2.82
CA ALA A 88 0.66 -16.73 2.14
C ALA A 88 1.11 -15.44 1.45
N LEU A 89 0.23 -14.84 0.64
CA LEU A 89 0.49 -13.54 0.02
C LEU A 89 0.80 -12.45 1.04
N GLN A 90 0.06 -12.39 2.16
CA GLN A 90 0.28 -11.36 3.16
C GLN A 90 1.66 -11.49 3.81
N ARG A 91 2.12 -12.73 4.07
CA ARG A 91 3.47 -12.96 4.56
C ARG A 91 4.51 -12.54 3.53
N GLU A 92 4.36 -12.96 2.28
CA GLU A 92 5.28 -12.61 1.18
C GLU A 92 5.45 -11.10 1.04
N VAL A 93 4.34 -10.35 1.03
CA VAL A 93 4.39 -8.88 0.93
C VAL A 93 5.06 -8.28 2.17
N LEU A 94 4.67 -8.71 3.37
CA LEU A 94 5.20 -8.15 4.61
C LEU A 94 6.67 -8.49 4.84
N GLU A 95 7.16 -9.64 4.38
CA GLU A 95 8.58 -10.01 4.40
C GLU A 95 9.45 -9.00 3.61
N THR A 96 8.88 -8.32 2.61
CA THR A 96 9.58 -7.26 1.86
C THR A 96 9.52 -5.88 2.54
N LEU A 97 8.54 -5.65 3.42
CA LEU A 97 8.26 -4.34 4.03
C LEU A 97 8.81 -4.21 5.44
N GLU A 98 8.61 -5.24 6.27
CA GLU A 98 8.98 -5.26 7.69
C GLU A 98 10.47 -4.99 7.95
N PRO A 99 11.43 -5.41 7.11
CA PRO A 99 12.84 -5.04 7.28
C PRO A 99 13.10 -3.53 7.21
N GLY A 100 12.22 -2.76 6.57
CA GLY A 100 12.30 -1.30 6.48
C GLY A 100 11.60 -0.56 7.62
N PHE A 101 10.93 -1.28 8.53
CA PHE A 101 10.21 -0.66 9.65
C PHE A 101 11.18 -0.20 10.74
N LEU A 102 10.86 0.95 11.33
CA LEU A 102 11.58 1.48 12.48
C LEU A 102 11.23 0.73 13.77
N GLN A 103 12.04 0.93 14.81
CA GLN A 103 11.79 0.32 16.12
C GLN A 103 10.39 0.70 16.64
N GLY A 104 9.59 -0.32 16.98
CA GLY A 104 8.24 -0.14 17.49
C GLY A 104 7.15 -0.06 16.40
N GLN A 105 7.52 -0.01 15.12
CA GLN A 105 6.58 -0.08 14.02
C GLN A 105 6.19 -1.52 13.71
N THR A 106 4.92 -1.71 13.32
CA THR A 106 4.40 -3.01 12.87
C THR A 106 3.34 -2.80 11.79
N ALA A 107 3.16 -3.80 10.93
CA ALA A 107 2.01 -3.81 10.01
C ALA A 107 0.72 -4.04 10.79
N GLU A 108 -0.32 -3.29 10.45
CA GLU A 108 -1.62 -3.36 11.12
C GLU A 108 -2.58 -4.32 10.38
N PRO A 109 -3.10 -5.37 11.04
CA PRO A 109 -4.25 -6.11 10.53
C PRO A 109 -5.52 -5.26 10.71
N ILE A 110 -6.19 -4.92 9.61
CA ILE A 110 -7.37 -4.04 9.61
C ILE A 110 -8.60 -4.86 9.27
N GLU A 111 -9.65 -4.77 10.10
CA GLU A 111 -10.95 -5.39 9.83
C GLU A 111 -11.50 -4.94 8.45
N ARG A 112 -12.22 -5.81 7.74
CA ARG A 112 -12.65 -5.61 6.36
C ARG A 112 -13.40 -4.29 6.13
N TYR A 113 -14.37 -3.95 6.99
CA TYR A 113 -15.15 -2.73 6.84
C TYR A 113 -14.35 -1.50 7.26
N ALA A 114 -13.53 -1.59 8.30
CA ALA A 114 -12.58 -0.54 8.65
C ALA A 114 -11.59 -0.26 7.51
N PHE A 115 -11.16 -1.29 6.76
CA PHE A 115 -10.31 -1.11 5.59
C PHE A 115 -11.02 -0.33 4.47
N TYR A 116 -12.31 -0.59 4.25
CA TYR A 116 -13.12 0.18 3.32
C TYR A 116 -13.23 1.66 3.72
N GLU A 117 -13.45 1.93 5.01
CA GLU A 117 -13.48 3.30 5.54
C GLU A 117 -12.15 4.02 5.32
N ARG A 118 -11.02 3.37 5.61
CA ARG A 118 -9.70 3.94 5.34
C ARG A 118 -9.42 4.15 3.86
N THR A 119 -9.91 3.25 3.00
CA THR A 119 -9.80 3.41 1.55
C THR A 119 -10.60 4.62 1.03
N ALA A 120 -11.73 4.95 1.66
CA ALA A 120 -12.50 6.13 1.33
C ALA A 120 -11.73 7.43 1.60
N SER A 121 -10.81 7.45 2.57
CA SER A 121 -9.94 8.59 2.88
C SER A 121 -8.57 8.55 2.20
N ALA A 122 -8.19 7.45 1.55
CA ALA A 122 -6.91 7.35 0.85
C ALA A 122 -6.78 8.35 -0.31
N PHE A 123 -5.54 8.74 -0.64
CA PHE A 123 -5.23 9.64 -1.76
C PHE A 123 -5.50 8.98 -3.12
N ALA A 124 -5.07 7.72 -3.29
CA ALA A 124 -5.22 6.98 -4.54
C ALA A 124 -5.42 5.49 -4.30
N ILE A 125 -5.92 4.80 -5.32
CA ILE A 125 -6.07 3.35 -5.35
C ILE A 125 -5.34 2.81 -6.59
N VAL A 126 -4.54 1.78 -6.41
CA VAL A 126 -3.94 0.98 -7.48
C VAL A 126 -4.60 -0.38 -7.48
N LEU A 127 -5.39 -0.67 -8.51
CA LEU A 127 -6.01 -1.98 -8.69
C LEU A 127 -5.05 -2.89 -9.46
N THR A 128 -4.55 -3.92 -8.77
CA THR A 128 -3.58 -4.88 -9.30
C THR A 128 -4.28 -6.05 -10.00
N GLY A 129 -3.49 -6.96 -10.58
CA GLY A 129 -3.96 -8.25 -11.10
C GLY A 129 -3.96 -9.37 -10.06
N GLU A 130 -3.72 -9.07 -8.78
CA GLU A 130 -3.68 -10.08 -7.72
C GLU A 130 -5.04 -10.77 -7.57
N LEU A 131 -5.07 -12.09 -7.66
CA LEU A 131 -6.32 -12.85 -7.63
C LEU A 131 -6.68 -13.29 -6.22
N GLN A 132 -5.70 -13.38 -5.31
CA GLN A 132 -5.96 -13.83 -3.95
C GLN A 132 -6.82 -12.81 -3.17
N PRO A 133 -7.98 -13.21 -2.62
CA PRO A 133 -8.80 -12.33 -1.78
C PRO A 133 -8.07 -11.90 -0.51
N PHE A 134 -8.51 -10.76 0.04
CA PHE A 134 -7.88 -10.12 1.22
C PHE A 134 -6.42 -9.73 0.97
N GLY A 135 -6.01 -9.60 -0.29
CA GLY A 135 -4.67 -9.21 -0.71
C GLY A 135 -4.44 -7.70 -0.71
N ASN A 136 -5.26 -6.93 0.01
CA ASN A 136 -5.27 -5.48 -0.05
C ASN A 136 -4.32 -4.88 0.99
N PHE A 137 -3.53 -3.90 0.56
CA PHE A 137 -2.58 -3.17 1.39
C PHE A 137 -2.83 -1.67 1.33
N LEU A 138 -2.52 -1.02 2.43
CA LEU A 138 -2.58 0.42 2.62
C LEU A 138 -1.17 0.88 3.01
N LEU A 139 -0.56 1.75 2.22
CA LEU A 139 0.77 2.28 2.48
C LEU A 139 0.67 3.78 2.78
N ARG A 140 1.23 4.22 3.90
CA ARG A 140 1.30 5.63 4.30
C ARG A 140 2.65 6.21 3.90
N LYS A 141 2.65 7.27 3.11
CA LYS A 141 3.86 7.92 2.62
C LYS A 141 4.54 8.70 3.74
N GLY A 142 5.85 8.51 3.90
CA GLY A 142 6.66 9.27 4.84
C GLY A 142 7.26 10.54 4.23
N VAL A 143 7.98 11.29 5.07
CA VAL A 143 8.78 12.44 4.64
C VAL A 143 10.01 12.01 3.84
N ILE A 144 10.55 12.96 3.07
CA ILE A 144 11.85 12.82 2.40
C ILE A 144 12.83 13.77 3.10
N GLY A 145 13.86 13.21 3.73
CA GLY A 145 14.88 13.97 4.51
C GLY A 145 14.84 13.65 6.00
N ASP A 146 15.68 14.33 6.79
CA ASP A 146 15.70 14.18 8.24
C ASP A 146 14.45 14.83 8.83
N ASN A 147 13.71 14.12 9.70
CA ASN A 147 12.47 14.62 10.32
C ASN A 147 12.64 16.00 10.97
N LEU A 148 13.76 16.20 11.68
CA LEU A 148 14.10 17.44 12.36
C LEU A 148 15.62 17.58 12.43
N ARG A 149 16.16 18.70 11.96
CA ARG A 149 17.52 19.13 12.30
C ARG A 149 17.40 20.05 13.53
N PRO A 150 18.09 19.74 14.64
CA PRO A 150 18.03 20.55 15.87
C PRO A 150 18.58 21.96 15.66
#